data_AF-A0A968X8B8-F1
#
_entry.id   AF-A0A968X8B8-F1
#
_cell.length_a   1.000
_cell.length_b   1.000
_cell.length_c   1.000
_cell.angle_alpha   90.00
_cell.angle_beta   90.00
_cell.angle_gamma   90.00
#
_symmetry.space_group_name_H-M   'P 1'
#
loop_
_entity.id
_entity.type
_entity.pdbx_description
1 polymer ?
#
loop_
_entity_poly.entity_id
_entity_poly.type
_entity_poly.pdbx_seq_one_letter_code
_entity_poly.pdbx_strand_id
1 'polypeptide(L)'
;MITLTAGALNSANFLATNLVVNKARMAANVVASNGLMLAERLSLALTPVLGREPAKQALREACEIALREDKNVLDVLQARTDANVYWDALRDERSYLGAALAFY
;
A
#
# COMPACT_ATOMS: atom_id res chain seq x y z
N MET A 1 -20.44 -30.64 18.62
CA MET A 1 -19.89 -29.99 17.41
C MET A 1 -20.90 -29.00 16.80
N ILE A 2 -22.13 -29.44 16.49
CA ILE A 2 -23.20 -28.57 15.92
C ILE A 2 -23.50 -27.33 16.79
N THR A 3 -23.53 -27.47 18.12
CA THR A 3 -23.82 -26.37 19.05
C THR A 3 -22.76 -25.26 19.02
N LEU A 4 -21.48 -25.62 18.90
CA LEU A 4 -20.37 -24.66 18.80
C LEU A 4 -20.42 -23.92 17.46
N THR A 5 -20.68 -24.65 16.37
CA THR A 5 -20.82 -24.05 15.03
C THR A 5 -22.02 -23.09 14.97
N ALA A 6 -23.17 -23.47 15.54
CA ALA A 6 -24.34 -22.61 15.61
C ALA A 6 -24.07 -21.33 16.43
N GLY A 7 -23.38 -21.46 17.58
CA GLY A 7 -22.97 -20.32 18.39
C GLY A 7 -21.99 -19.38 17.67
N ALA A 8 -21.02 -19.94 16.93
CA ALA A 8 -20.08 -19.16 16.13
C ALA A 8 -20.80 -18.42 14.99
N LEU A 9 -21.73 -19.07 14.30
CA LEU A 9 -22.52 -18.44 13.24
C LEU A 9 -23.39 -17.30 13.76
N ASN A 10 -24.04 -17.49 14.92
CA ASN A 10 -24.82 -16.42 15.54
C ASN A 10 -23.95 -15.21 15.91
N SER A 11 -22.76 -15.46 16.46
CA SER A 11 -21.78 -14.40 16.77
C SER A 11 -21.28 -13.70 15.51
N ALA A 12 -20.98 -14.45 14.45
CA ALA A 12 -20.55 -13.89 13.17
C ALA A 12 -21.63 -13.02 12.53
N ASN A 13 -22.89 -13.45 12.56
CA ASN A 13 -24.02 -12.65 12.09
C ASN A 13 -24.14 -11.34 12.88
N PHE A 14 -24.06 -11.42 14.22
CA PHE A 14 -24.08 -10.23 15.07
C PHE A 14 -22.94 -9.26 14.73
N LEU A 15 -21.71 -9.76 14.58
CA LEU A 15 -20.56 -8.94 14.20
C LEU A 15 -20.74 -8.32 12.81
N ALA A 16 -21.17 -9.08 11.82
CA ALA A 16 -21.35 -8.60 10.45
C ALA A 16 -22.42 -7.49 10.35
N THR A 17 -23.51 -7.59 11.12
CA THR A 17 -24.57 -6.56 11.12
C THR A 17 -24.17 -5.30 11.89
N ASN A 18 -23.32 -5.42 12.91
CA ASN A 18 -23.02 -4.31 13.83
C ASN A 18 -21.59 -3.76 13.67
N LEU A 19 -20.83 -4.21 12.67
CA LEU A 19 -19.47 -3.73 12.44
C LEU A 19 -19.47 -2.25 12.06
N VAL A 20 -18.74 -1.44 12.84
CA VAL A 20 -18.55 -0.01 12.56
C VAL A 20 -17.18 0.22 11.95
N VAL A 21 -17.15 0.74 10.72
CA VAL A 21 -15.92 1.03 9.99
C VAL A 21 -15.42 2.45 10.30
N ASN A 22 -14.25 2.56 10.92
CA ASN A 22 -13.57 3.84 11.09
C ASN A 22 -12.67 4.15 9.88
N LYS A 23 -13.28 4.77 8.85
CA LYS A 23 -12.59 5.12 7.60
C LYS A 23 -11.41 6.07 7.81
N ALA A 24 -11.53 7.01 8.75
CA ALA A 24 -10.46 7.97 9.05
C ALA A 24 -9.21 7.28 9.62
N ARG A 25 -9.39 6.35 10.56
CA ARG A 25 -8.27 5.54 11.09
C ARG A 25 -7.66 4.67 9.98
N MET A 26 -8.48 4.05 9.13
CA MET A 26 -7.97 3.25 8.01
C MET A 26 -7.07 4.10 7.09
N ALA A 27 -7.51 5.31 6.73
CA ALA A 27 -6.71 6.22 5.91
C ALA A 27 -5.43 6.67 6.63
N ALA A 28 -5.50 6.97 7.93
CA ALA A 28 -4.33 7.34 8.73
C ALA A 28 -3.28 6.22 8.79
N ASN A 29 -3.71 4.96 8.94
CA ASN A 29 -2.81 3.80 8.94
C ASN A 29 -2.09 3.62 7.60
N VAL A 30 -2.78 3.92 6.50
CA VAL A 30 -2.23 3.86 5.14
C VAL A 30 -1.18 4.96 4.95
N VAL A 31 -1.49 6.21 5.32
CA VAL A 31 -0.53 7.34 5.30
C VAL A 31 0.69 7.08 6.19
N ALA A 32 0.49 6.47 7.37
CA ALA A 32 1.56 6.13 8.30
C ALA A 32 2.57 5.11 7.75
N SER A 33 2.28 4.46 6.62
CA SER A 33 3.25 3.60 5.93
C SER A 33 4.38 4.37 5.25
N ASN A 34 4.30 5.72 5.19
CA ASN A 34 5.30 6.56 4.51
C ASN A 34 5.56 6.12 3.06
N GLY A 35 4.51 5.67 2.36
CA GLY A 35 4.59 5.22 0.97
C GLY A 35 5.22 3.84 0.76
N LEU A 36 5.56 3.11 1.83
CA LEU A 36 6.12 1.74 1.73
C LEU A 36 5.12 0.76 1.10
N MET A 37 3.81 1.00 1.25
CA MET A 37 2.77 0.19 0.61
C MET A 37 2.74 0.34 -0.93
N LEU A 38 3.39 1.37 -1.49
CA LEU A 38 3.47 1.62 -2.93
C LEU A 38 4.65 0.91 -3.62
N ALA A 39 5.46 0.13 -2.88
CA ALA A 39 6.69 -0.46 -3.38
C ALA A 39 6.54 -1.19 -4.74
N GLU A 40 5.52 -2.04 -4.88
CA GLU A 40 5.28 -2.77 -6.14
C GLU A 40 4.93 -1.82 -7.28
N ARG A 41 4.01 -0.87 -7.05
CA ARG A 41 3.62 0.15 -8.03
C ARG A 41 4.84 0.96 -8.49
N LEU A 42 5.68 1.40 -7.55
CA LEU A 42 6.88 2.17 -7.84
C LEU A 42 7.87 1.35 -8.68
N SER A 43 8.09 0.08 -8.33
CA SER A 43 8.94 -0.82 -9.11
C SER A 43 8.43 -0.98 -10.55
N LEU A 44 7.12 -1.17 -10.73
CA LEU A 44 6.50 -1.30 -12.06
C LEU A 44 6.57 0.01 -12.86
N ALA A 45 6.36 1.16 -12.23
CA ALA A 45 6.43 2.45 -12.89
C ALA A 45 7.85 2.84 -13.32
N LEU A 46 8.86 2.44 -12.52
CA LEU A 46 10.27 2.75 -12.80
C LEU A 46 10.91 1.76 -13.78
N THR A 47 10.40 0.52 -13.88
CA THR A 47 10.98 -0.53 -14.75
C THR A 47 11.10 -0.11 -16.22
N PRO A 48 10.09 0.53 -16.87
CA PRO A 48 10.21 0.99 -18.25
C PRO A 48 11.29 2.06 -18.48
N VAL A 49 11.65 2.82 -17.45
CA VAL A 49 12.58 3.96 -17.54
C VAL A 49 14.00 3.57 -17.15
N LEU A 50 14.14 2.78 -16.08
CA LEU A 50 15.44 2.40 -15.50
C LEU A 50 15.87 0.97 -15.86
N GLY A 51 14.96 0.13 -16.32
CA GLY A 51 15.13 -1.32 -16.41
C GLY A 51 14.78 -2.03 -15.09
N ARG A 52 14.49 -3.33 -15.19
CA ARG A 52 13.92 -4.14 -14.09
C ARG A 52 14.84 -4.22 -12.85
N GLU A 53 16.10 -4.57 -13.05
CA GLU A 53 17.05 -4.74 -11.93
C GLU A 53 17.45 -3.38 -11.31
N PRO A 54 17.79 -2.33 -12.10
CA PRO A 54 18.07 -1.02 -11.53
C PRO A 54 16.87 -0.42 -10.76
N ALA A 55 15.64 -0.57 -11.27
CA ALA A 55 14.45 -0.10 -10.56
C ALA A 55 14.25 -0.78 -9.20
N LYS A 56 14.46 -2.09 -9.12
CA LYS A 56 14.41 -2.84 -7.86
C LYS A 56 15.49 -2.39 -6.88
N GLN A 57 16.72 -2.22 -7.35
CA GLN A 57 17.83 -1.79 -6.52
C GLN A 57 17.60 -0.39 -5.95
N ALA A 58 17.17 0.56 -6.79
CA ALA A 58 16.85 1.93 -6.37
C ALA A 58 15.73 1.97 -5.33
N LEU A 59 14.66 1.18 -5.54
CA LEU A 59 13.56 1.06 -4.59
C LEU A 59 14.02 0.45 -3.27
N ARG A 60 14.85 -0.60 -3.31
CA ARG A 60 15.38 -1.24 -2.10
C ARG A 60 16.15 -0.24 -1.24
N GLU A 61 17.09 0.49 -1.84
CA GLU A 61 17.88 1.49 -1.13
C GLU A 61 16.99 2.62 -0.59
N ALA A 62 16.00 3.06 -1.36
CA ALA A 62 15.07 4.08 -0.90
C ALA A 62 14.23 3.62 0.28
N CYS A 63 13.74 2.37 0.30
CA CYS A 63 13.03 1.79 1.43
C CYS A 63 13.92 1.72 2.68
N GLU A 64 15.18 1.29 2.54
CA GLU A 64 16.13 1.22 3.66
C GLU A 64 16.41 2.62 4.26
N ILE A 65 16.55 3.64 3.40
CA ILE A 65 16.71 5.04 3.84
C ILE A 65 15.44 5.57 4.50
N ALA A 66 14.27 5.37 3.88
CA ALA A 66 12.98 5.82 4.38
C ALA A 66 12.69 5.28 5.78
N LEU A 67 12.99 3.99 6.04
CA LEU A 67 12.85 3.38 7.35
C LEU A 67 13.84 3.94 8.37
N ARG A 68 15.09 4.16 7.97
CA ARG A 68 16.15 4.66 8.86
C ARG A 68 15.96 6.14 9.23
N GLU A 69 15.41 6.93 8.31
CA GLU A 69 15.28 8.38 8.46
C GLU A 69 13.84 8.85 8.72
N ASP A 70 12.89 7.92 8.86
CA ASP A 70 11.44 8.18 8.99
C ASP A 70 10.91 9.15 7.91
N LYS A 71 11.25 8.84 6.65
CA LYS A 71 10.89 9.64 5.47
C LYS A 71 9.95 8.88 4.56
N ASN A 72 9.23 9.61 3.70
CA ASN A 72 8.43 8.98 2.65
C ASN A 72 9.34 8.37 1.57
N VAL A 73 9.05 7.12 1.16
CA VAL A 73 9.82 6.42 0.12
C VAL A 73 9.83 7.17 -1.21
N LEU A 74 8.73 7.82 -1.59
CA LEU A 74 8.66 8.57 -2.84
C LEU A 74 9.60 9.77 -2.84
N ASP A 75 9.68 10.49 -1.71
CA ASP A 75 10.57 11.65 -1.58
C ASP A 75 12.04 11.21 -1.73
N VAL A 76 12.40 10.08 -1.11
CA VAL A 76 13.74 9.50 -1.20
C VAL A 76 14.06 9.04 -2.63
N LEU A 77 13.12 8.37 -3.31
CA LEU A 77 13.30 7.95 -4.69
C LEU A 77 13.45 9.13 -5.65
N GLN A 78 12.55 10.12 -5.54
CA GLN A 78 12.54 11.30 -6.39
C GLN A 78 13.84 12.12 -6.23
N ALA A 79 14.42 12.15 -5.03
CA ALA A 79 15.70 12.83 -4.80
C ALA A 79 16.93 12.06 -5.29
N ARG A 80 16.82 10.74 -5.53
CA ARG A 80 17.97 9.87 -5.88
C ARG A 80 17.91 9.31 -7.30
N THR A 81 16.93 9.70 -8.09
CA THR A 81 16.71 9.15 -9.43
C THR A 81 16.24 10.23 -10.38
N ASP A 82 16.82 10.25 -11.59
CA ASP A 82 16.45 11.16 -12.67
C ASP A 82 15.37 10.56 -13.60
N ALA A 83 14.60 9.58 -13.10
CA ALA A 83 13.57 8.92 -13.88
C ALA A 83 12.46 9.91 -14.21
N ASN A 84 12.19 10.05 -15.51
CA ASN A 84 11.10 10.87 -16.00
C ASN A 84 9.76 10.12 -15.86
N VAL A 85 9.22 10.12 -14.65
CA VAL A 85 7.90 9.56 -14.32
C VAL A 85 7.02 10.63 -13.67
N TYR A 86 5.71 10.47 -13.78
CA TYR A 86 4.77 11.39 -13.14
C TYR A 86 4.58 11.03 -11.65
N TRP A 87 5.48 11.55 -10.81
CA TRP A 87 5.56 11.24 -9.37
C TRP A 87 4.26 11.51 -8.60
N ASP A 88 3.55 12.59 -8.91
CA ASP A 88 2.29 12.93 -8.23
C ASP A 88 1.22 11.84 -8.40
N ALA A 89 1.13 11.23 -9.59
CA ALA A 89 0.22 10.12 -9.83
C ALA A 89 0.67 8.81 -9.16
N LEU A 90 1.93 8.70 -8.74
CA LEU A 90 2.42 7.54 -7.99
C LEU A 90 2.16 7.66 -6.49
N ARG A 91 1.93 8.89 -5.99
CA ARG A 91 1.70 9.17 -4.57
C ARG A 91 0.31 8.74 -4.08
N ASP A 92 -0.68 8.67 -4.98
CA ASP A 92 -2.04 8.26 -4.61
C ASP A 92 -2.15 6.73 -4.47
N GLU A 93 -2.18 6.25 -3.22
CA GLU A 93 -2.37 4.83 -2.86
C GLU A 93 -3.73 4.27 -3.32
N ARG A 94 -4.74 5.11 -3.52
CA ARG A 94 -6.05 4.68 -4.03
C ARG A 94 -6.03 4.29 -5.49
N SER A 95 -5.00 4.73 -6.22
CA SER A 95 -4.84 4.43 -7.63
C SER A 95 -4.20 3.06 -7.88
N TYR A 96 -3.90 2.28 -6.82
CA TYR A 96 -3.29 0.95 -6.90
C TYR A 96 -4.06 -0.10 -6.08
N LEU A 97 -5.35 -0.28 -6.42
CA LEU A 97 -6.24 -1.23 -5.74
C LEU A 97 -6.38 -2.57 -6.48
N GLY A 98 -5.72 -2.73 -7.63
CA GLY A 98 -5.86 -3.93 -8.47
C GLY A 98 -7.32 -4.26 -8.75
N ALA A 99 -7.71 -5.51 -8.49
CA ALA A 99 -9.08 -6.00 -8.67
C ALA A 99 -9.96 -5.87 -7.42
N ALA A 100 -9.58 -5.07 -6.40
CA ALA A 100 -10.35 -4.96 -5.15
C ALA A 100 -11.79 -4.46 -5.35
N LEU A 101 -12.06 -3.75 -6.44
CA LEU A 101 -13.38 -3.26 -6.83
C LEU A 101 -14.11 -4.17 -7.83
N ALA A 102 -13.55 -5.33 -8.18
CA ALA A 102 -14.11 -6.19 -9.23
C ALA A 102 -15.46 -6.85 -8.86
N PHE A 103 -15.83 -6.84 -7.58
CA PHE A 103 -17.04 -7.48 -7.06
C PHE A 103 -17.88 -6.53 -6.18
N TYR A 104 -17.69 -5.21 -6.33
CA TYR A 104 -18.53 -4.19 -5.71
C TYR A 104 -19.76 -3.88 -6.56
#